data_AF-A0A8T1V4L4-F1
#
_entry.id   AF-A0A8T1V4L4-F1
#
_cell.length_a   1.000
_cell.length_b   1.000
_cell.length_c   1.000
_cell.angle_alpha   90.00
_cell.angle_beta   90.00
_cell.angle_gamma   90.00
#
_symmetry.space_group_name_H-M   'P 1'
#
loop_
_entity.id
_entity.type
_entity.pdbx_description
1 polymer ?
#
loop_
_entity_poly.entity_id
_entity_poly.type
_entity_poly.pdbx_seq_one_letter_code
_entity_poly.pdbx_strand_id
1 'polypeptide(L)'
;MKEIDRSGELLALCYREQWPKATQLLDDETLTASTVASAIHQAVVDSREEVLLFLLATARRELLTLNTSVQKDGKTLLQLALESNNLRFVHALLTAGADVTVADKKGVRPMDLMAWTAMVHPTAMVPLQDSVLHLQQRNELQRERISALNETTTSLQSDEQNLLACAHEIEEDVAAARSFRTEVDEQIRRAQATDRELAISVQAEEVKLEWIRGEVGRLHTQNGTADLEVARINEETERLAAASAALRMKHKLQEQGRGNVAAQRAIKCEVIGILRQFPGNEALQTRALRALLVMCKKPTIRRQLLIYGLQNALIEVLQQLPRQASVHLGVCQLILLLSSTVNDFEGMQRWRTKELVDSLLAACTTVKADSPTISDEVYRVTLNVFTCLKTTPQLHDVAIKELHELLDTTTHRLREAQLNMSDGNRLN
;
A
#
# COMPACT_ATOMS: atom_id res chain seq x y z
N MET A 1 26.77 17.16 -75.01
CA MET A 1 25.62 16.37 -74.53
C MET A 1 24.62 17.34 -73.94
N LYS A 2 23.42 17.45 -74.50
CA LYS A 2 22.38 18.36 -73.97
C LYS A 2 21.82 17.73 -72.70
N GLU A 3 21.86 18.46 -71.59
CA GLU A 3 21.14 18.11 -70.37
C GLU A 3 19.68 17.86 -70.75
N ILE A 4 19.17 16.65 -70.48
CA ILE A 4 17.76 16.33 -70.72
C ILE A 4 16.99 17.00 -69.60
N ASP A 5 16.44 18.17 -69.88
CA ASP A 5 15.60 18.93 -68.94
C ASP A 5 14.29 18.17 -68.69
N ARG A 6 14.32 17.29 -67.68
CA ARG A 6 13.16 16.50 -67.22
C ARG A 6 12.13 17.33 -66.43
N SER A 7 12.30 18.64 -66.31
CA SER A 7 11.37 19.52 -65.60
C SER A 7 9.94 19.43 -66.14
N GLY A 8 9.75 19.31 -67.46
CA GLY A 8 8.43 19.15 -68.08
C GLY A 8 7.74 17.82 -67.75
N GLU A 9 8.49 16.73 -67.61
CA GLU A 9 7.97 15.41 -67.22
C GLU A 9 7.52 15.43 -65.75
N LEU A 10 8.35 16.01 -64.88
CA LEU A 10 8.03 16.19 -63.47
C LEU A 10 6.78 17.09 -63.27
N LEU A 11 6.70 18.23 -63.97
CA LEU A 11 5.54 19.11 -63.91
C LEU A 11 4.27 18.43 -64.43
N ALA A 12 4.36 17.66 -65.53
CA ALA A 12 3.21 16.93 -66.07
C ALA A 12 2.68 15.86 -65.10
N LEU A 13 3.55 15.21 -64.33
CA LEU A 13 3.14 14.26 -63.28
C LEU A 13 2.48 14.98 -62.09
N CYS A 14 3.04 16.12 -61.66
CA CYS A 14 2.47 16.95 -60.60
C CYS A 14 1.10 17.53 -61.00
N TYR A 15 0.94 18.03 -62.24
CA TYR A 15 -0.33 18.55 -62.76
C TYR A 15 -1.40 17.48 -62.99
N ARG A 16 -1.01 16.21 -63.07
CA ARG A 16 -1.91 15.05 -63.13
C ARG A 16 -2.13 14.43 -61.75
N GLU A 17 -1.67 15.07 -60.68
CA GLU A 17 -1.77 14.61 -59.27
C GLU A 17 -1.16 13.22 -59.03
N GLN A 18 -0.21 12.79 -59.86
CA GLN A 18 0.47 11.50 -59.70
C GLN A 18 1.64 11.61 -58.73
N TRP A 19 1.36 12.06 -57.49
CA TRP A 19 2.34 12.34 -56.44
C TRP A 19 3.32 11.19 -56.17
N PRO A 20 2.92 9.92 -56.08
CA PRO A 20 3.85 8.82 -55.79
C PRO A 20 4.90 8.61 -56.90
N LYS A 21 4.52 8.82 -58.16
CA LYS A 21 5.45 8.73 -59.30
C LYS A 21 6.36 9.94 -59.37
N ALA A 22 5.86 11.12 -59.00
CA ALA A 22 6.66 12.33 -58.88
C ALA A 22 7.71 12.18 -57.76
N THR A 23 7.36 11.57 -56.61
CA THR A 23 8.33 11.26 -55.55
C THR A 23 9.40 10.29 -56.02
N GLN A 24 9.03 9.20 -56.71
CA GLN A 24 10.00 8.26 -57.28
C GLN A 24 10.98 8.93 -58.26
N LEU A 25 10.51 9.90 -59.04
CA LEU A 25 11.34 10.66 -59.97
C LEU A 25 12.23 11.70 -59.26
N LEU A 26 11.79 12.23 -58.12
CA LEU A 26 12.59 13.10 -57.25
C LEU A 26 13.68 12.34 -56.48
N ASP A 27 13.49 11.04 -56.27
CA ASP A 27 14.46 10.16 -55.61
C ASP A 27 15.55 9.59 -56.54
N ASP A 28 15.38 9.75 -57.86
CA ASP A 28 16.32 9.32 -58.89
C ASP A 28 17.63 10.16 -58.81
N GLU A 29 18.78 9.48 -58.70
CA GLU A 29 20.11 10.11 -58.64
C GLU A 29 20.49 10.89 -59.91
N THR A 30 19.75 10.69 -61.01
CA THR A 30 20.00 11.37 -62.29
C THR A 30 19.38 12.77 -62.38
N LEU A 31 18.63 13.21 -61.37
CA LEU A 31 17.96 14.51 -61.38
C LEU A 31 18.93 15.66 -61.00
N THR A 32 18.91 16.74 -61.78
CA THR A 32 19.75 17.91 -61.54
C THR A 32 19.02 18.96 -60.69
N ALA A 33 19.76 19.70 -59.86
CA ALA A 33 19.18 20.80 -59.09
C ALA A 33 18.48 21.86 -59.98
N SER A 34 18.98 22.07 -61.21
CA SER A 34 18.37 22.98 -62.19
C SER A 34 16.98 22.52 -62.68
N THR A 35 16.76 21.21 -62.86
CA THR A 35 15.44 20.67 -63.23
C THR A 35 14.39 20.89 -62.15
N VAL A 36 14.75 20.69 -60.88
CA VAL A 36 13.86 20.96 -59.73
C VAL A 36 13.60 22.45 -59.60
N ALA A 37 14.64 23.29 -59.70
CA ALA A 37 14.49 24.74 -59.65
C ALA A 37 13.54 25.26 -60.75
N SER A 38 13.70 24.79 -61.99
CA SER A 38 12.83 25.14 -63.12
C SER A 38 11.36 24.76 -62.85
N ALA A 39 11.14 23.55 -62.33
CA ALA A 39 9.80 23.08 -61.98
C ALA A 39 9.15 23.92 -60.87
N ILE A 40 9.90 24.27 -59.81
CA ILE A 40 9.37 25.10 -58.73
C ILE A 40 9.08 26.54 -59.24
N HIS A 41 9.95 27.11 -60.09
CA HIS A 41 9.67 28.41 -60.73
C HIS A 41 8.37 28.37 -61.53
N GLN A 42 8.18 27.35 -62.35
CA GLN A 42 6.99 27.22 -63.19
C GLN A 42 5.72 27.02 -62.34
N ALA A 43 5.80 26.27 -61.23
CA ALA A 43 4.68 26.12 -60.30
C ALA A 43 4.27 27.45 -59.64
N VAL A 44 5.23 28.32 -59.31
CA VAL A 44 4.97 29.67 -58.78
C VAL A 44 4.34 30.56 -59.84
N VAL A 45 4.85 30.55 -61.08
CA VAL A 45 4.29 31.32 -62.20
C VAL A 45 2.87 30.88 -62.51
N ASP A 46 2.62 29.58 -62.55
CA ASP A 46 1.31 28.99 -62.80
C ASP A 46 0.37 29.07 -61.59
N SER A 47 0.82 29.68 -60.48
CA SER A 47 0.08 29.86 -59.23
C SER A 47 -0.48 28.57 -58.62
N ARG A 48 0.28 27.46 -58.69
CA ARG A 48 -0.11 26.15 -58.20
C ARG A 48 0.47 25.86 -56.80
N GLU A 49 -0.31 26.12 -55.76
CA GLU A 49 0.09 25.92 -54.35
C GLU A 49 0.46 24.49 -54.02
N GLU A 50 -0.37 23.55 -54.43
CA GLU A 50 -0.22 22.13 -54.06
C GLU A 50 1.07 21.55 -54.63
N VAL A 51 1.40 21.91 -55.87
CA VAL A 51 2.65 21.49 -56.53
C VAL A 51 3.85 22.11 -55.84
N LEU A 52 3.78 23.39 -55.49
CA LEU A 52 4.85 24.08 -54.76
C LEU A 52 5.09 23.41 -53.38
N LEU A 53 4.04 23.22 -52.58
CA LEU A 53 4.16 22.60 -51.25
C LEU A 53 4.67 21.16 -51.34
N PHE A 54 4.19 20.38 -52.32
CA PHE A 54 4.67 19.03 -52.54
C PHE A 54 6.17 19.03 -52.89
N LEU A 55 6.61 19.87 -53.84
CA LEU A 55 8.02 19.93 -54.23
C LEU A 55 8.91 20.41 -53.08
N LEU A 56 8.47 21.37 -52.28
CA LEU A 56 9.22 21.85 -51.11
C LEU A 56 9.29 20.81 -49.98
N ALA A 57 8.26 19.99 -49.81
CA ALA A 57 8.21 18.95 -48.77
C ALA A 57 8.93 17.65 -49.16
N THR A 58 8.96 17.31 -50.45
CA THR A 58 9.49 16.02 -50.93
C THR A 58 10.88 16.11 -51.54
N ALA A 59 11.29 17.27 -52.07
CA ALA A 59 12.62 17.40 -52.64
C ALA A 59 13.71 17.37 -51.56
N ARG A 60 14.85 16.74 -51.89
CA ARG A 60 16.04 16.73 -51.02
C ARG A 60 16.59 18.13 -50.87
N ARG A 61 17.03 18.49 -49.66
CA ARG A 61 17.55 19.83 -49.32
C ARG A 61 18.72 20.29 -50.19
N GLU A 62 19.48 19.35 -50.76
CA GLU A 62 20.60 19.60 -51.67
C GLU A 62 20.16 19.98 -53.10
N LEU A 63 18.95 19.59 -53.52
CA LEU A 63 18.38 19.90 -54.84
C LEU A 63 17.51 21.17 -54.83
N LEU A 64 17.19 21.70 -53.64
CA LEU A 64 16.38 22.89 -53.44
C LEU A 64 17.19 24.17 -53.63
N THR A 65 17.49 24.53 -54.88
CA THR A 65 18.12 25.82 -55.19
C THR A 65 17.06 26.92 -55.31
N LEU A 66 16.59 27.43 -54.17
CA LEU A 66 15.54 28.46 -54.08
C LEU A 66 15.99 29.87 -54.51
N ASN A 67 17.30 30.11 -54.50
CA ASN A 67 17.90 31.42 -54.73
C ASN A 67 18.27 31.68 -56.21
N THR A 68 18.12 30.68 -57.08
CA THR A 68 18.45 30.82 -58.50
C THR A 68 17.33 31.54 -59.24
N SER A 69 17.68 32.30 -60.27
CA SER A 69 16.73 32.92 -61.18
C SER A 69 16.78 32.22 -62.55
N VAL A 70 15.71 31.48 -62.88
CA VAL A 70 15.60 30.77 -64.16
C VAL A 70 14.97 31.67 -65.25
N GLN A 71 14.35 32.78 -64.86
CA GLN A 71 13.68 33.71 -65.77
C GLN A 71 14.63 34.75 -66.39
N LYS A 72 14.25 35.26 -67.57
CA LYS A 72 15.02 36.28 -68.31
C LYS A 72 15.27 37.56 -67.51
N ASP A 73 14.34 37.90 -66.61
CA ASP A 73 14.41 39.10 -65.77
C ASP A 73 15.30 38.92 -64.53
N GLY A 74 15.77 37.69 -64.26
CA GLY A 74 16.62 37.41 -63.11
C GLY A 74 15.91 37.48 -61.76
N LYS A 75 14.57 37.49 -61.75
CA LYS A 75 13.77 37.48 -60.52
C LYS A 75 13.92 36.16 -59.77
N THR A 76 13.99 36.23 -58.45
CA THR A 76 13.97 35.06 -57.56
C THR A 76 12.55 34.54 -57.35
N LEU A 77 12.41 33.28 -56.91
CA LEU A 77 11.08 32.72 -56.57
C LEU A 77 10.33 33.59 -55.56
N LEU A 78 11.04 34.12 -54.57
CA LEU A 78 10.46 34.93 -53.53
C LEU A 78 9.91 36.24 -54.08
N GLN A 79 10.60 36.87 -55.04
CA GLN A 79 10.09 38.07 -55.72
C GLN A 79 8.84 37.80 -56.54
N LEU A 80 8.80 36.66 -57.25
CA LEU A 80 7.60 36.27 -58.02
C LEU A 80 6.39 36.04 -57.08
N ALA A 81 6.62 35.40 -55.94
CA ALA A 81 5.58 35.19 -54.93
C ALA A 81 5.11 36.51 -54.28
N LEU A 82 6.01 37.48 -54.11
CA LEU A 82 5.69 38.81 -53.60
C LEU A 82 4.89 39.64 -54.62
N GLU A 83 5.27 39.59 -55.90
CA GLU A 83 4.52 40.26 -56.98
C GLU A 83 3.12 39.67 -57.16
N SER A 84 2.96 38.36 -56.96
CA SER A 84 1.63 37.72 -56.96
C SER A 84 0.83 37.98 -55.68
N ASN A 85 1.39 38.68 -54.69
CA ASN A 85 0.79 38.96 -53.38
C ASN A 85 0.24 37.71 -52.66
N ASN A 86 0.86 36.54 -52.88
CA ASN A 86 0.39 35.28 -52.34
C ASN A 86 1.18 34.94 -51.06
N LEU A 87 0.59 35.32 -49.91
CA LEU A 87 1.18 35.11 -48.58
C LEU A 87 1.55 33.66 -48.30
N ARG A 88 0.82 32.69 -48.87
CA ARG A 88 1.10 31.27 -48.66
C ARG A 88 2.37 30.82 -49.38
N PHE A 89 2.64 31.35 -50.56
CA PHE A 89 3.88 31.09 -51.28
C PHE A 89 5.06 31.76 -50.58
N VAL A 90 4.88 33.00 -50.13
CA VAL A 90 5.91 33.72 -49.37
C VAL A 90 6.24 32.95 -48.09
N HIS A 91 5.23 32.50 -47.33
CA HIS A 91 5.44 31.69 -46.13
C HIS A 91 6.13 30.35 -46.42
N ALA A 92 5.68 29.61 -47.43
CA ALA A 92 6.27 28.32 -47.80
C ALA A 92 7.73 28.44 -48.25
N LEU A 93 8.05 29.45 -49.07
CA LEU A 93 9.41 29.71 -49.55
C LEU A 93 10.34 30.20 -48.44
N LEU A 94 9.86 31.05 -47.53
CA LEU A 94 10.63 31.48 -46.35
C LEU A 94 10.89 30.32 -45.39
N THR A 95 9.89 29.46 -45.16
CA THR A 95 10.04 28.24 -44.34
C THR A 95 11.07 27.27 -44.94
N ALA A 96 11.13 27.20 -46.27
CA ALA A 96 12.10 26.39 -46.99
C ALA A 96 13.52 27.00 -47.04
N GLY A 97 13.71 28.22 -46.51
CA GLY A 97 15.01 28.89 -46.41
C GLY A 97 15.39 29.75 -47.62
N ALA A 98 14.42 30.28 -48.37
CA ALA A 98 14.70 31.23 -49.45
C ALA A 98 15.36 32.52 -48.91
N ASP A 99 16.41 32.97 -49.59
CA ASP A 99 17.17 34.14 -49.19
C ASP A 99 16.48 35.45 -49.64
N VAL A 100 16.27 36.35 -48.68
CA VAL A 100 15.64 37.66 -48.89
C VAL A 100 16.60 38.72 -49.43
N THR A 101 17.90 38.43 -49.49
CA THR A 101 18.96 39.39 -49.85
C THR A 101 19.34 39.38 -51.33
N VAL A 102 18.97 38.32 -52.07
CA VAL A 102 19.37 38.12 -53.47
C VAL A 102 18.60 39.08 -54.37
N ALA A 103 19.33 40.00 -55.02
CA ALA A 103 18.75 40.98 -55.93
C ALA A 103 18.47 40.42 -57.33
N ASP A 104 17.48 40.99 -58.02
CA ASP A 104 17.22 40.71 -59.44
C ASP A 104 18.22 41.45 -60.36
N LYS A 105 18.08 41.29 -61.69
CA LYS A 105 18.93 42.01 -62.65
C LYS A 105 18.77 43.53 -62.62
N LYS A 106 17.72 44.05 -61.98
CA LYS A 106 17.46 45.48 -61.79
C LYS A 106 17.98 45.97 -60.43
N GLY A 107 18.56 45.11 -59.61
CA GLY A 107 19.08 45.44 -58.28
C GLY A 107 18.02 45.51 -57.19
N VAL A 108 16.77 45.14 -57.46
CA VAL A 108 15.68 45.12 -56.47
C VAL A 108 15.81 43.84 -55.65
N ARG A 109 15.75 43.93 -54.32
CA ARG A 109 15.79 42.76 -53.43
C ARG A 109 14.38 42.36 -52.98
N PRO A 110 14.12 41.07 -52.70
CA PRO A 110 12.84 40.63 -52.15
C PRO A 110 12.41 41.43 -50.92
N MET A 111 13.36 41.75 -50.03
CA MET A 111 13.11 42.55 -48.84
C MET A 111 12.58 43.96 -49.15
N ASP A 112 13.00 44.58 -50.25
CA ASP A 112 12.56 45.93 -50.63
C ASP A 112 11.08 45.94 -51.08
N LEU A 113 10.54 44.78 -51.50
CA LEU A 113 9.14 44.59 -51.90
C LEU A 113 8.24 44.15 -50.72
N MET A 114 8.81 43.74 -49.60
CA MET A 114 8.04 43.27 -48.43
C MET A 114 7.55 44.45 -47.60
N ALA A 115 6.28 44.80 -47.74
CA ALA A 115 5.64 45.74 -46.82
C ALA A 115 5.50 45.13 -45.41
N TRP A 116 5.92 45.87 -44.37
CA TRP A 116 5.89 45.41 -42.98
C TRP A 116 4.50 44.91 -42.53
N THR A 117 3.46 45.68 -42.83
CA THR A 117 2.09 45.43 -42.40
C THR A 117 1.40 44.31 -43.19
N ALA A 118 1.68 44.20 -44.48
CA ALA A 118 1.02 43.23 -45.35
C ALA A 118 1.74 41.87 -45.36
N MET A 119 3.08 41.87 -45.29
CA MET A 119 3.89 40.67 -45.52
C MET A 119 4.61 40.23 -44.24
N VAL A 120 5.50 41.06 -43.70
CA VAL A 120 6.43 40.65 -42.63
C VAL A 120 5.70 40.28 -41.33
N HIS A 121 4.68 41.05 -40.95
CA HIS A 121 3.91 40.80 -39.74
C HIS A 121 3.17 39.44 -39.77
N PRO A 122 2.29 39.15 -40.76
CA PRO A 122 1.57 37.87 -40.79
C PRO A 122 2.47 36.66 -41.07
N THR A 123 3.53 36.77 -41.89
CA THR A 123 4.33 35.60 -42.27
C THR A 123 5.45 35.25 -41.29
N ALA A 124 5.97 36.23 -40.53
CA ALA A 124 7.11 36.00 -39.63
C ALA A 124 6.80 36.31 -38.16
N MET A 125 6.13 37.44 -37.89
CA MET A 125 5.91 37.87 -36.50
C MET A 125 4.82 37.08 -35.78
N VAL A 126 3.68 36.80 -36.44
CA VAL A 126 2.59 36.03 -35.82
C VAL A 126 3.03 34.60 -35.46
N PRO A 127 3.64 33.81 -36.37
CA PRO A 127 4.13 32.47 -36.01
C PRO A 127 5.19 32.49 -34.92
N LEU A 128 6.05 33.51 -34.89
CA LEU A 128 7.05 33.68 -33.84
C LEU A 128 6.40 33.98 -32.49
N GLN A 129 5.41 34.88 -32.47
CA GLN A 129 4.67 35.22 -31.26
C GLN A 129 3.89 34.01 -30.72
N ASP A 130 3.24 33.25 -31.59
CA ASP A 130 2.54 32.01 -31.23
C ASP A 130 3.51 30.95 -30.70
N SER A 131 4.68 30.81 -31.33
CA SER A 131 5.74 29.90 -30.87
C SER A 131 6.27 30.30 -29.49
N VAL A 132 6.50 31.59 -29.27
CA VAL A 132 6.93 32.12 -27.97
C VAL A 132 5.86 31.87 -26.90
N LEU A 133 4.58 32.10 -27.21
CA LEU A 133 3.48 31.83 -26.30
C LEU A 133 3.38 30.33 -25.95
N HIS A 134 3.48 29.45 -26.95
CA HIS A 134 3.49 28.01 -26.74
C HIS A 134 4.68 27.56 -25.88
N LEU A 135 5.87 28.12 -26.10
CA LEU A 135 7.05 27.84 -25.28
C LEU A 135 6.87 28.32 -23.84
N GLN A 136 6.26 29.49 -23.63
CA GLN A 136 5.96 30.01 -22.29
C GLN A 136 4.99 29.09 -21.55
N GLN A 137 3.88 28.70 -22.18
CA GLN A 137 2.91 27.77 -21.60
C GLN A 137 3.54 26.40 -21.28
N ARG A 138 4.39 25.88 -22.18
CA ARG A 138 5.10 24.62 -21.97
C ARG A 138 6.07 24.70 -20.78
N ASN A 139 6.80 25.81 -20.65
CA ASN A 139 7.71 26.03 -19.53
C ASN A 139 6.97 26.16 -18.19
N GLU A 140 5.80 26.80 -18.18
CA GLU A 140 4.95 26.91 -16.99
C GLU A 140 4.45 25.55 -16.53
N LEU A 141 3.90 24.75 -17.44
CA LEU A 141 3.48 23.37 -17.15
C LEU A 141 4.64 22.51 -16.64
N GLN A 142 5.85 22.71 -17.19
CA GLN A 142 7.04 22.01 -16.70
C GLN A 142 7.42 22.44 -15.28
N ARG A 143 7.29 23.72 -14.92
CA ARG A 143 7.54 24.20 -13.55
C ARG A 143 6.54 23.63 -12.56
N GLU A 144 5.25 23.60 -12.90
CA GLU A 144 4.22 22.99 -12.06
C GLU A 144 4.51 21.51 -11.80
N ARG A 145 4.88 20.75 -12.85
CA ARG A 145 5.28 19.34 -12.71
C ARG A 145 6.51 19.15 -11.83
N ILE A 146 7.51 20.02 -11.96
CA ILE A 146 8.71 19.98 -11.12
C ILE A 146 8.36 20.31 -9.66
N SER A 147 7.49 21.30 -9.42
CA SER A 147 7.01 21.62 -8.07
C SER A 147 6.30 20.45 -7.42
N ALA A 148 5.34 19.84 -8.12
CA ALA A 148 4.61 18.66 -7.64
C ALA A 148 5.55 17.48 -7.36
N LEU A 149 6.57 17.26 -8.20
CA LEU A 149 7.57 16.22 -7.99
C LEU A 149 8.46 16.52 -6.77
N ASN A 150 8.80 17.78 -6.53
CA ASN A 150 9.56 18.18 -5.35
C ASN A 150 8.74 17.98 -4.07
N GLU A 151 7.46 18.32 -4.08
CA GLU A 151 6.54 18.08 -2.96
C GLU A 151 6.37 16.59 -2.64
N THR A 152 6.25 15.73 -3.67
CA THR A 152 6.19 14.28 -3.43
C THR A 152 7.52 13.76 -2.90
N THR A 153 8.64 14.28 -3.39
CA THR A 153 9.98 13.90 -2.91
C THR A 153 10.19 14.29 -1.44
N THR A 154 9.76 15.49 -1.03
CA THR A 154 9.87 15.91 0.38
C THR A 154 8.95 15.10 1.29
N SER A 155 7.73 14.75 0.83
CA SER A 155 6.85 13.84 1.55
C SER A 155 7.50 12.47 1.75
N LEU A 156 8.06 11.88 0.69
CA LEU A 156 8.74 10.58 0.76
C LEU A 156 9.96 10.61 1.68
N GLN A 157 10.73 11.71 1.67
CA GLN A 157 11.85 11.89 2.60
C GLN A 157 11.40 11.95 4.06
N SER A 158 10.27 12.61 4.34
CA SER A 158 9.68 12.62 5.68
C SER A 158 9.21 11.23 6.09
N ASP A 159 8.59 10.48 5.19
CA ASP A 159 8.14 9.11 5.46
C ASP A 159 9.32 8.17 5.71
N GLU A 160 10.42 8.31 4.95
CA GLU A 160 11.66 7.57 5.17
C GLU A 160 12.25 7.86 6.56
N GLN A 161 12.29 9.13 6.98
CA GLN A 161 12.74 9.52 8.31
C GLN A 161 11.87 8.92 9.42
N ASN A 162 10.54 8.91 9.23
CA ASN A 162 9.61 8.29 10.18
C ASN A 162 9.80 6.77 10.28
N LEU A 163 10.04 6.10 9.15
CA LEU A 163 10.33 4.66 9.12
C LEU A 163 11.66 4.34 9.81
N LEU A 164 12.69 5.16 9.62
CA LEU A 164 13.97 5.00 10.32
C LEU A 164 13.82 5.19 11.83
N ALA A 165 13.04 6.18 12.27
CA ALA A 165 12.75 6.37 13.69
C ALA A 165 11.99 5.17 14.29
N CYS A 166 10.96 4.68 13.60
CA CYS A 166 10.20 3.50 14.03
C CYS A 166 11.08 2.23 14.07
N ALA A 167 11.98 2.06 13.10
CA ALA A 167 12.94 0.95 13.11
C ALA A 167 13.85 1.02 14.34
N HIS A 168 14.31 2.21 14.72
CA HIS A 168 15.14 2.40 15.91
C HIS A 168 14.38 2.07 17.21
N GLU A 169 13.13 2.53 17.34
CA GLU A 169 12.27 2.17 18.48
C GLU A 169 12.08 0.65 18.59
N ILE A 170 11.83 -0.03 17.47
CA ILE A 170 11.70 -1.50 17.44
C ILE A 170 13.02 -2.17 17.85
N GLU A 171 14.17 -1.65 17.43
CA GLU A 171 15.48 -2.18 17.84
C GLU A 171 15.71 -2.05 19.36
N GLU A 172 15.32 -0.92 19.95
CA GLU A 172 15.37 -0.71 21.40
C GLU A 172 14.45 -1.68 22.15
N ASP A 173 13.21 -1.85 21.68
CA ASP A 173 12.26 -2.81 22.24
C ASP A 173 12.78 -4.26 22.15
N VAL A 174 13.39 -4.62 21.01
CA VAL A 174 14.01 -5.93 20.83
C VAL A 174 15.20 -6.11 21.77
N ALA A 175 16.01 -5.08 21.99
CA ALA A 175 17.11 -5.12 22.95
C ALA A 175 16.60 -5.30 24.39
N ALA A 176 15.54 -4.59 24.78
CA ALA A 176 14.89 -4.73 26.09
C ALA A 176 14.26 -6.13 26.26
N ALA A 177 13.61 -6.67 25.24
CA ALA A 177 13.07 -8.03 25.28
C ALA A 177 14.18 -9.09 25.41
N ARG A 178 15.32 -8.89 24.74
CA ARG A 178 16.49 -9.78 24.87
C ARG A 178 17.07 -9.74 26.28
N SER A 179 17.23 -8.57 26.90
CA SER A 179 17.74 -8.45 28.26
C SER A 179 16.79 -9.08 29.28
N PHE A 180 15.49 -8.87 29.13
CA PHE A 180 14.48 -9.52 29.96
C PHE A 180 14.53 -11.05 29.83
N ARG A 181 14.67 -11.58 28.61
CA ARG A 181 14.82 -13.03 28.39
C ARG A 181 16.04 -13.59 29.10
N THR A 182 17.19 -12.89 29.04
CA THR A 182 18.40 -13.35 29.74
C THR A 182 18.22 -13.39 31.26
N GLU A 183 17.48 -12.44 31.85
CA GLU A 183 17.17 -12.45 33.28
C GLU A 183 16.23 -13.60 33.64
N VAL A 184 15.22 -13.90 32.81
CA VAL A 184 14.32 -15.05 33.03
C VAL A 184 15.09 -16.37 32.94
N ASP A 185 15.98 -16.52 31.97
CA ASP A 185 16.82 -17.72 31.82
C ASP A 185 17.74 -17.92 33.03
N GLU A 186 18.28 -16.83 33.57
CA GLU A 186 19.07 -16.81 34.80
C GLU A 186 18.24 -17.30 36.01
N GLN A 187 17.00 -16.81 36.16
CA GLN A 187 16.10 -17.26 37.23
C GLN A 187 15.72 -18.73 37.11
N ILE A 188 15.46 -19.21 35.89
CA ILE A 188 15.20 -20.64 35.63
C ILE A 188 16.40 -21.48 36.06
N ARG A 189 17.62 -21.05 35.72
CA ARG A 189 18.84 -21.78 36.11
C ARG A 189 19.03 -21.85 37.62
N ARG A 190 18.75 -20.76 38.33
CA ARG A 190 18.77 -20.73 39.81
C ARG A 190 17.75 -21.71 40.41
N ALA A 191 16.52 -21.72 39.89
CA ALA A 191 15.48 -22.65 40.34
C ALA A 191 15.84 -24.12 40.04
N GLN A 192 16.47 -24.40 38.90
CA GLN A 192 16.96 -25.75 38.59
C GLN A 192 18.08 -26.20 39.53
N ALA A 193 18.95 -25.29 39.98
CA ALA A 193 19.98 -25.61 40.97
C ALA A 193 19.34 -25.99 42.32
N THR A 194 18.35 -25.22 42.78
CA THR A 194 17.63 -25.53 44.03
C THR A 194 16.84 -26.85 43.92
N ASP A 195 16.22 -27.12 42.77
CA ASP A 195 15.50 -28.40 42.54
C ASP A 195 16.48 -29.59 42.62
N ARG A 196 17.72 -29.45 42.11
CA ARG A 196 18.76 -30.50 42.23
C ARG A 196 19.23 -30.70 43.67
N GLU A 197 19.44 -29.64 44.44
CA GLU A 197 19.82 -29.72 45.85
C GLU A 197 18.75 -30.43 46.68
N LEU A 198 17.48 -30.08 46.46
CA LEU A 198 16.33 -30.73 47.09
C LEU A 198 16.26 -32.21 46.72
N ALA A 199 16.48 -32.58 45.46
CA ALA A 199 16.49 -33.97 45.02
C ALA A 199 17.59 -34.79 45.73
N ILE A 200 18.79 -34.22 45.89
CA ILE A 200 19.88 -34.87 46.66
C ILE A 200 19.47 -35.06 48.13
N SER A 201 18.86 -34.05 48.75
CA SER A 201 18.37 -34.15 50.13
C SER A 201 17.29 -35.21 50.29
N VAL A 202 16.37 -35.33 49.34
CA VAL A 202 15.33 -36.38 49.34
C VAL A 202 15.96 -37.76 49.23
N GLN A 203 16.92 -37.95 48.32
CA GLN A 203 17.62 -39.22 48.16
C GLN A 203 18.37 -39.64 49.44
N ALA A 204 18.99 -38.69 50.13
CA ALA A 204 19.69 -38.95 51.39
C ALA A 204 18.74 -39.42 52.51
N GLU A 205 17.55 -38.82 52.61
CA GLU A 205 16.53 -39.26 53.57
C GLU A 205 15.90 -40.62 53.20
N GLU A 206 15.72 -40.90 51.90
CA GLU A 206 15.24 -42.21 51.45
C GLU A 206 16.18 -43.36 51.86
N VAL A 207 17.50 -43.17 51.73
CA VAL A 207 18.50 -44.16 52.17
C VAL A 207 18.41 -44.42 53.68
N LYS A 208 18.18 -43.38 54.49
CA LYS A 208 17.97 -43.54 55.95
C LYS A 208 16.72 -44.35 56.25
N LEU A 209 15.61 -44.08 55.56
CA LEU A 209 14.37 -44.84 55.71
C LEU A 209 14.54 -46.32 55.31
N GLU A 210 15.28 -46.59 54.24
CA GLU A 210 15.61 -47.95 53.79
C GLU A 210 16.38 -48.73 54.86
N TRP A 211 17.38 -48.09 55.49
CA TRP A 211 18.15 -48.68 56.57
C TRP A 211 17.29 -49.00 57.79
N ILE A 212 16.43 -48.07 58.20
CA ILE A 212 15.48 -48.27 59.31
C ILE A 212 14.56 -49.46 59.02
N ARG A 213 14.00 -49.54 57.80
CA ARG A 213 13.16 -50.69 57.39
C ARG A 213 13.91 -52.02 57.47
N GLY A 214 15.18 -52.05 57.05
CA GLY A 214 16.02 -53.25 57.12
C GLY A 214 16.35 -53.68 58.55
N GLU A 215 16.62 -52.74 59.45
CA GLU A 215 16.85 -53.01 60.87
C GLU A 215 15.58 -53.53 61.56
N VAL A 216 14.43 -52.89 61.29
CA VAL A 216 13.11 -53.34 61.79
C VAL A 216 12.83 -54.78 61.33
N GLY A 217 13.11 -55.12 60.07
CA GLY A 217 12.96 -56.50 59.56
C GLY A 217 13.88 -57.53 60.24
N ARG A 218 15.12 -57.14 60.56
CA ARG A 218 16.05 -57.98 61.35
C ARG A 218 15.58 -58.17 62.79
N LEU A 219 15.06 -57.13 63.43
CA LEU A 219 14.50 -57.24 64.79
C LEU A 219 13.22 -58.08 64.81
N HIS A 220 12.39 -58.00 63.77
CA HIS A 220 11.17 -58.82 63.59
C HIS A 220 11.45 -60.33 63.51
N THR A 221 12.63 -60.72 63.02
CA THR A 221 13.04 -62.13 62.92
C THR A 221 13.64 -62.69 64.21
N GLN A 222 13.88 -61.85 65.24
CA GLN A 222 14.62 -62.24 66.44
C GLN A 222 13.86 -62.34 67.76
N ASN A 223 12.64 -61.79 67.97
CA ASN A 223 11.97 -61.96 69.29
C ASN A 223 10.46 -61.75 69.34
N GLY A 224 9.78 -62.58 70.15
CA GLY A 224 8.33 -62.62 70.38
C GLY A 224 7.80 -61.80 71.56
N THR A 225 8.39 -60.66 71.89
CA THR A 225 7.88 -59.72 72.93
C THR A 225 7.97 -58.26 72.48
N ALA A 226 7.88 -58.01 71.17
CA ALA A 226 8.17 -56.71 70.54
C ALA A 226 6.92 -55.84 70.26
N ASP A 227 5.70 -56.33 70.47
CA ASP A 227 4.48 -55.70 69.91
C ASP A 227 4.18 -54.26 70.39
N LEU A 228 4.62 -53.88 71.59
CA LEU A 228 4.39 -52.53 72.15
C LEU A 228 5.42 -51.48 71.73
N GLU A 229 6.71 -51.85 71.63
CA GLU A 229 7.75 -50.95 71.10
C GLU A 229 7.68 -50.85 69.57
N VAL A 230 7.26 -51.93 68.90
CA VAL A 230 6.93 -51.94 67.46
C VAL A 230 5.76 -51.01 67.17
N ALA A 231 4.73 -50.94 68.00
CA ALA A 231 3.62 -49.99 67.79
C ALA A 231 4.10 -48.53 67.82
N ARG A 232 5.02 -48.19 68.73
CA ARG A 232 5.55 -46.82 68.86
C ARG A 232 6.49 -46.44 67.72
N ILE A 233 7.36 -47.36 67.28
CA ILE A 233 8.28 -47.14 66.15
C ILE A 233 7.51 -47.19 64.82
N ASN A 234 6.47 -48.02 64.70
CA ASN A 234 5.55 -47.99 63.54
C ASN A 234 4.82 -46.65 63.48
N GLU A 235 4.37 -46.07 64.60
CA GLU A 235 3.76 -44.74 64.60
C GLU A 235 4.74 -43.65 64.12
N GLU A 236 6.00 -43.68 64.55
CA GLU A 236 7.01 -42.70 64.13
C GLU A 236 7.45 -42.90 62.67
N THR A 237 7.58 -44.14 62.21
CA THR A 237 7.88 -44.45 60.80
C THR A 237 6.71 -44.14 59.88
N GLU A 238 5.46 -44.34 60.33
CA GLU A 238 4.26 -43.89 59.62
C GLU A 238 4.18 -42.37 59.54
N ARG A 239 4.55 -41.63 60.60
CA ARG A 239 4.64 -40.16 60.56
C ARG A 239 5.70 -39.69 59.57
N LEU A 240 6.87 -40.32 59.54
CA LEU A 240 7.96 -39.97 58.59
C LEU A 240 7.61 -40.37 57.15
N ALA A 241 6.96 -41.52 56.96
CA ALA A 241 6.45 -41.95 55.66
C ALA A 241 5.36 -40.99 55.16
N ALA A 242 4.44 -40.57 56.03
CA ALA A 242 3.41 -39.56 55.74
C ALA A 242 4.03 -38.19 55.40
N ALA A 243 5.08 -37.76 56.10
CA ALA A 243 5.82 -36.53 55.79
C ALA A 243 6.51 -36.62 54.41
N SER A 244 7.14 -37.75 54.09
CA SER A 244 7.76 -37.98 52.77
C SER A 244 6.71 -38.06 51.65
N ALA A 245 5.55 -38.66 51.91
CA ALA A 245 4.44 -38.75 50.97
C ALA A 245 3.79 -37.38 50.74
N ALA A 246 3.66 -36.55 51.79
CA ALA A 246 3.20 -35.17 51.69
C ALA A 246 4.16 -34.30 50.86
N LEU A 247 5.48 -34.47 51.02
CA LEU A 247 6.49 -33.80 50.21
C LEU A 247 6.44 -34.24 48.75
N ARG A 248 6.33 -35.54 48.46
CA ARG A 248 6.16 -36.06 47.09
C ARG A 248 4.85 -35.56 46.44
N MET A 249 3.76 -35.48 47.20
CA MET A 249 2.51 -34.91 46.69
C MET A 249 2.61 -33.41 46.39
N LYS A 250 3.30 -32.63 47.24
CA LYS A 250 3.58 -31.21 46.96
C LYS A 250 4.44 -31.06 45.70
N HIS A 251 5.48 -31.86 45.54
CA HIS A 251 6.32 -31.87 44.34
C HIS A 251 5.51 -32.17 43.07
N LYS A 252 4.67 -33.21 43.11
CA LYS A 252 3.83 -33.64 41.97
C LYS A 252 2.76 -32.60 41.60
N LEU A 253 2.16 -31.93 42.60
CA LEU A 253 1.26 -30.78 42.40
C LEU A 253 1.97 -29.59 41.74
N GLN A 254 3.23 -29.33 42.13
CA GLN A 254 4.02 -28.24 41.58
C GLN A 254 4.45 -28.53 40.13
N GLU A 255 4.80 -29.78 39.79
CA GLU A 255 5.06 -30.21 38.40
C GLU A 255 3.80 -30.15 37.53
N GLN A 256 2.64 -30.58 38.03
CA GLN A 256 1.37 -30.42 37.31
C GLN A 256 0.98 -28.94 37.15
N GLY A 257 1.28 -28.09 38.14
CA GLY A 257 1.14 -26.65 38.03
C GLY A 257 2.01 -26.07 36.91
N ARG A 258 3.28 -26.46 36.84
CA ARG A 258 4.21 -26.07 35.76
C ARG A 258 3.72 -26.53 34.38
N GLY A 259 3.27 -27.78 34.26
CA GLY A 259 2.71 -28.34 33.02
C GLY A 259 1.42 -27.65 32.55
N ASN A 260 0.52 -27.33 33.47
CA ASN A 260 -0.73 -26.61 33.16
C ASN A 260 -0.46 -25.16 32.73
N VAL A 261 0.53 -24.48 33.33
CA VAL A 261 0.93 -23.12 32.92
C VAL A 261 1.61 -23.13 31.55
N ALA A 262 2.44 -24.13 31.25
CA ALA A 262 3.07 -24.30 29.94
C ALA A 262 2.05 -24.64 28.83
N ALA A 263 1.11 -25.56 29.08
CA ALA A 263 0.04 -25.91 28.15
C ALA A 263 -0.94 -24.74 27.91
N GLN A 264 -1.24 -23.96 28.97
CA GLN A 264 -2.01 -22.73 28.83
C GLN A 264 -1.28 -21.65 28.03
N ARG A 265 0.06 -21.55 28.10
CA ARG A 265 0.84 -20.62 27.27
C ARG A 265 0.84 -21.05 25.78
N ALA A 266 1.02 -22.33 25.49
CA ALA A 266 1.06 -22.85 24.12
C ALA A 266 -0.27 -22.64 23.36
N ILE A 267 -1.41 -22.98 23.98
CA ILE A 267 -2.74 -22.78 23.37
C ILE A 267 -3.07 -21.29 23.21
N LYS A 268 -2.58 -20.42 24.10
CA LYS A 268 -2.81 -18.96 24.05
C LYS A 268 -2.00 -18.25 22.96
N CYS A 269 -0.78 -18.68 22.67
CA CYS A 269 0.06 -18.07 21.64
C CYS A 269 -0.25 -18.58 20.22
N GLU A 270 -0.62 -19.84 20.04
CA GLU A 270 -0.94 -20.39 18.71
C GLU A 270 -2.25 -19.84 18.14
N VAL A 271 -3.30 -19.65 18.95
CA VAL A 271 -4.59 -19.12 18.48
C VAL A 271 -4.49 -17.63 18.12
N ILE A 272 -3.69 -16.85 18.85
CA ILE A 272 -3.39 -15.43 18.52
C ILE A 272 -2.45 -15.36 17.30
N GLY A 273 -1.49 -16.29 17.19
CA GLY A 273 -0.61 -16.42 16.03
C GLY A 273 -1.36 -16.74 14.74
N ILE A 274 -2.35 -17.63 14.77
CA ILE A 274 -3.19 -17.98 13.61
C ILE A 274 -4.04 -16.79 13.15
N LEU A 275 -4.56 -15.96 14.08
CA LEU A 275 -5.31 -14.75 13.73
C LEU A 275 -4.44 -13.68 13.04
N ARG A 276 -3.16 -13.57 13.41
CA ARG A 276 -2.22 -12.58 12.85
C ARG A 276 -1.51 -13.04 11.58
N GLN A 277 -1.24 -14.34 11.42
CA GLN A 277 -0.41 -14.86 10.31
C GLN A 277 -1.19 -15.14 9.02
N PHE A 278 -2.51 -15.34 9.09
CA PHE A 278 -3.32 -15.68 7.91
C PHE A 278 -4.57 -14.77 7.78
N PRO A 279 -4.38 -13.48 7.42
CA PRO A 279 -5.49 -12.54 7.25
C PRO A 279 -6.43 -12.87 6.08
N GLY A 280 -6.01 -13.69 5.12
CA GLY A 280 -6.80 -14.00 3.91
C GLY A 280 -7.63 -15.30 3.94
N ASN A 281 -7.56 -16.12 5.00
CA ASN A 281 -8.20 -17.45 5.00
C ASN A 281 -9.46 -17.50 5.87
N GLU A 282 -10.62 -17.33 5.21
CA GLU A 282 -11.95 -17.23 5.83
C GLU A 282 -12.31 -18.45 6.71
N ALA A 283 -12.01 -19.67 6.25
CA ALA A 283 -12.36 -20.89 6.96
C ALA A 283 -11.54 -21.07 8.25
N LEU A 284 -10.26 -20.71 8.21
CA LEU A 284 -9.36 -20.78 9.38
C LEU A 284 -9.71 -19.70 10.41
N GLN A 285 -9.99 -18.47 9.98
CA GLN A 285 -10.38 -17.39 10.88
C GLN A 285 -11.74 -17.64 11.54
N THR A 286 -12.73 -18.07 10.77
CA THR A 286 -14.05 -18.43 11.32
C THR A 286 -13.92 -19.56 12.35
N ARG A 287 -13.04 -20.53 12.10
CA ARG A 287 -12.78 -21.65 13.02
C ARG A 287 -11.98 -21.24 14.25
N ALA A 288 -11.01 -20.34 14.11
CA ALA A 288 -10.28 -19.74 15.22
C ALA A 288 -11.19 -18.88 16.12
N LEU A 289 -12.04 -18.04 15.52
CA LEU A 289 -13.03 -17.22 16.24
C LEU A 289 -14.08 -18.09 16.96
N ARG A 290 -14.57 -19.17 16.32
CA ARG A 290 -15.46 -20.15 17.00
C ARG A 290 -14.77 -20.86 18.15
N ALA A 291 -13.49 -21.24 18.00
CA ALA A 291 -12.72 -21.85 19.08
C ALA A 291 -12.56 -20.87 20.25
N LEU A 292 -12.24 -19.60 19.97
CA LEU A 292 -12.18 -18.53 20.97
C LEU A 292 -13.53 -18.31 21.67
N LEU A 293 -14.65 -18.30 20.92
CA LEU A 293 -16.00 -18.21 21.49
C LEU A 293 -16.30 -19.33 22.49
N VAL A 294 -15.90 -20.57 22.17
CA VAL A 294 -16.07 -21.71 23.07
C VAL A 294 -15.19 -21.57 24.32
N MET A 295 -13.95 -21.11 24.16
CA MET A 295 -13.03 -20.89 25.29
C MET A 295 -13.47 -19.74 26.20
N CYS A 296 -14.00 -18.65 25.63
CA CYS A 296 -14.49 -17.47 26.34
C CYS A 296 -15.76 -17.74 27.16
N LYS A 297 -16.39 -18.92 27.06
CA LYS A 297 -17.47 -19.30 28.00
C LYS A 297 -16.98 -19.39 29.44
N LYS A 298 -15.70 -19.75 29.67
CA LYS A 298 -15.12 -19.82 31.02
C LYS A 298 -14.66 -18.43 31.49
N PRO A 299 -15.10 -17.94 32.67
CA PRO A 299 -14.76 -16.60 33.16
C PRO A 299 -13.27 -16.42 33.45
N THR A 300 -12.57 -17.48 33.87
CA THR A 300 -11.12 -17.47 34.12
C THR A 300 -10.30 -17.22 32.86
N ILE A 301 -10.77 -17.75 31.73
CA ILE A 301 -10.12 -17.57 30.42
C ILE A 301 -10.37 -16.15 29.89
N ARG A 302 -11.58 -15.61 30.08
CA ARG A 302 -11.90 -14.22 29.71
C ARG A 302 -10.98 -13.22 30.40
N ARG A 303 -10.79 -13.35 31.72
CA ARG A 303 -9.88 -12.49 32.49
C ARG A 303 -8.44 -12.58 31.96
N GLN A 304 -7.95 -13.78 31.70
CA GLN A 304 -6.60 -13.96 31.19
C GLN A 304 -6.44 -13.35 29.79
N LEU A 305 -7.39 -13.54 28.88
CA LEU A 305 -7.35 -12.96 27.54
C LEU A 305 -7.38 -11.42 27.55
N LEU A 306 -8.11 -10.82 28.49
CA LEU A 306 -8.12 -9.37 28.70
C LEU A 306 -6.79 -8.83 29.26
N ILE A 307 -6.06 -9.62 30.05
CA ILE A 307 -4.72 -9.29 30.55
C ILE A 307 -3.68 -9.39 29.41
N TYR A 308 -3.81 -10.37 28.52
CA TYR A 308 -2.89 -10.59 27.39
C TYR A 308 -3.15 -9.70 26.17
N GLY A 309 -4.10 -8.75 26.23
CA GLY A 309 -4.31 -7.77 25.17
C GLY A 309 -5.03 -8.29 23.93
N LEU A 310 -5.92 -9.28 24.08
CA LEU A 310 -6.78 -9.77 22.98
C LEU A 310 -7.60 -8.63 22.33
N GLN A 311 -7.89 -7.57 23.10
CA GLN A 311 -8.58 -6.36 22.65
C GLN A 311 -7.90 -5.73 21.42
N ASN A 312 -6.57 -5.64 21.42
CA ASN A 312 -5.81 -5.05 20.32
C ASN A 312 -5.78 -5.98 19.10
N ALA A 313 -5.68 -7.29 19.31
CA ALA A 313 -5.72 -8.27 18.22
C ALA A 313 -7.11 -8.32 17.56
N LEU A 314 -8.19 -8.10 18.31
CA LEU A 314 -9.55 -8.01 17.75
C LEU A 314 -9.75 -6.73 16.94
N ILE A 315 -9.17 -5.61 17.36
CA ILE A 315 -9.17 -4.35 16.59
C ILE A 315 -8.35 -4.51 15.31
N GLU A 316 -7.16 -5.12 15.38
CA GLU A 316 -6.33 -5.45 14.21
C GLU A 316 -7.09 -6.33 13.20
N VAL A 317 -7.81 -7.35 13.66
CA VAL A 317 -8.62 -8.24 12.79
C VAL A 317 -9.80 -7.49 12.16
N LEU A 318 -10.44 -6.57 12.88
CA LEU A 318 -11.52 -5.72 12.33
C LEU A 318 -11.01 -4.74 11.28
N GLN A 319 -9.83 -4.16 11.47
CA GLN A 319 -9.20 -3.22 10.53
C GLN A 319 -8.75 -3.91 9.24
N GLN A 320 -8.27 -5.15 9.32
CA GLN A 320 -7.77 -5.88 8.15
C GLN A 320 -8.88 -6.44 7.26
N LEU A 321 -10.10 -6.69 7.77
CA LEU A 321 -11.17 -7.39 7.03
C LEU A 321 -12.58 -6.78 7.23
N PRO A 322 -12.80 -5.53 6.81
CA PRO A 322 -14.10 -4.87 7.00
C PRO A 322 -15.22 -5.41 6.08
N ARG A 323 -14.89 -6.29 5.11
CA ARG A 323 -15.81 -6.74 4.04
C ARG A 323 -16.60 -8.03 4.32
N GLN A 324 -16.40 -8.72 5.45
CA GLN A 324 -16.95 -10.07 5.69
C GLN A 324 -17.91 -10.16 6.89
N ALA A 325 -19.18 -10.49 6.63
CA ALA A 325 -20.24 -10.51 7.65
C ALA A 325 -20.06 -11.59 8.75
N SER A 326 -19.57 -12.77 8.39
CA SER A 326 -19.42 -13.91 9.33
C SER A 326 -18.34 -13.69 10.39
N VAL A 327 -17.23 -13.05 10.00
CA VAL A 327 -16.12 -12.66 10.86
C VAL A 327 -16.55 -11.50 11.77
N HIS A 328 -17.24 -10.50 11.23
CA HIS A 328 -17.78 -9.37 12.00
C HIS A 328 -18.76 -9.82 13.10
N LEU A 329 -19.68 -10.74 12.79
CA LEU A 329 -20.61 -11.31 13.78
C LEU A 329 -19.88 -12.06 14.89
N GLY A 330 -18.86 -12.86 14.54
CA GLY A 330 -18.04 -13.60 15.52
C GLY A 330 -17.25 -12.68 16.45
N VAL A 331 -16.69 -11.60 15.92
CA VAL A 331 -15.96 -10.59 16.70
C VAL A 331 -16.89 -9.80 17.61
N CYS A 332 -18.05 -9.35 17.13
CA CYS A 332 -19.02 -8.64 17.95
C CYS A 332 -19.58 -9.51 19.09
N GLN A 333 -19.80 -10.80 18.86
CA GLN A 333 -20.20 -11.74 19.91
C GLN A 333 -19.08 -11.94 20.95
N LEU A 334 -17.82 -11.98 20.53
CA LEU A 334 -16.67 -12.03 21.45
C LEU A 334 -16.56 -10.76 22.29
N ILE A 335 -16.75 -9.58 21.69
CA ILE A 335 -16.75 -8.30 22.40
C ILE A 335 -17.85 -8.28 23.47
N LEU A 336 -19.08 -8.70 23.15
CA LEU A 336 -20.18 -8.82 24.11
C LEU A 336 -19.83 -9.75 25.29
N LEU A 337 -19.21 -10.91 24.99
CA LEU A 337 -18.80 -11.89 26.00
C LEU A 337 -17.66 -11.38 26.90
N LEU A 338 -16.73 -10.63 26.35
CA LEU A 338 -15.62 -10.02 27.07
C LEU A 338 -16.07 -8.85 27.93
N SER A 339 -16.97 -7.99 27.44
CA SER A 339 -17.53 -6.88 28.21
C SER A 339 -18.45 -7.34 29.34
N SER A 340 -19.02 -8.55 29.27
CA SER A 340 -19.84 -9.13 30.34
C SER A 340 -19.06 -9.65 31.56
N THR A 341 -17.72 -9.53 31.62
CA THR A 341 -16.96 -9.98 32.80
C THR A 341 -17.06 -8.98 33.94
N VAL A 342 -17.90 -9.30 34.90
CA VAL A 342 -18.10 -8.53 36.13
C VAL A 342 -17.15 -9.10 37.19
N ASN A 343 -16.33 -8.26 37.82
CA ASN A 343 -15.84 -8.37 39.22
C ASN A 343 -14.33 -8.35 39.52
N ASP A 344 -13.40 -8.07 38.61
CA ASP A 344 -12.01 -7.76 39.02
C ASP A 344 -11.18 -7.17 37.87
N PHE A 345 -10.78 -5.89 38.00
CA PHE A 345 -10.20 -5.09 36.91
C PHE A 345 -8.68 -4.86 37.02
N GLU A 346 -8.02 -5.44 38.03
CA GLU A 346 -6.56 -5.28 38.19
C GLU A 346 -5.79 -6.00 37.08
N GLY A 347 -4.97 -5.23 36.34
CA GLY A 347 -4.07 -5.73 35.29
C GLY A 347 -4.70 -5.94 33.91
N MET A 348 -5.96 -5.54 33.69
CA MET A 348 -6.61 -5.65 32.39
C MET A 348 -6.20 -4.51 31.44
N GLN A 349 -5.92 -4.85 30.18
CA GLN A 349 -5.76 -3.86 29.12
C GLN A 349 -7.12 -3.22 28.79
N ARG A 350 -7.14 -1.91 28.57
CA ARG A 350 -8.36 -1.16 28.23
C ARG A 350 -8.61 -1.22 26.72
N TRP A 351 -9.87 -1.07 26.32
CA TRP A 351 -10.26 -0.93 24.92
C TRP A 351 -9.87 0.45 24.41
N ARG A 352 -9.19 0.48 23.25
CA ARG A 352 -9.01 1.69 22.45
C ARG A 352 -10.34 2.07 21.80
N THR A 353 -11.19 2.76 22.57
CA THR A 353 -12.60 2.97 22.23
C THR A 353 -12.82 3.68 20.90
N LYS A 354 -11.99 4.67 20.56
CA LYS A 354 -12.09 5.40 19.28
C LYS A 354 -11.80 4.50 18.09
N GLU A 355 -10.67 3.79 18.12
CA GLU A 355 -10.26 2.85 17.07
C GLU A 355 -11.26 1.70 16.91
N LEU A 356 -11.81 1.19 18.02
CA LEU A 356 -12.82 0.13 18.00
C LEU A 356 -14.14 0.60 17.37
N VAL A 357 -14.62 1.78 17.74
CA VAL A 357 -15.89 2.32 17.22
C VAL A 357 -15.76 2.69 15.74
N ASP A 358 -14.63 3.28 15.34
CA ASP A 358 -14.34 3.60 13.94
C ASP A 358 -14.20 2.35 13.08
N SER A 359 -13.54 1.30 13.60
CA SER A 359 -13.38 0.02 12.90
C SER A 359 -14.71 -0.73 12.75
N LEU A 360 -15.56 -0.71 13.78
CA LEU A 360 -16.91 -1.29 13.71
C LEU A 360 -17.82 -0.55 12.71
N LEU A 361 -17.74 0.78 12.67
CA LEU A 361 -18.49 1.62 11.72
C LEU A 361 -18.02 1.40 10.28
N ALA A 362 -16.70 1.32 10.07
CA ALA A 362 -16.09 1.01 8.77
C ALA A 362 -16.44 -0.40 8.27
N ALA A 363 -16.47 -1.39 9.17
CA ALA A 363 -16.89 -2.74 8.82
C ALA A 363 -18.37 -2.76 8.41
N CYS A 364 -19.28 -2.15 9.19
CA CYS A 364 -20.72 -2.10 8.85
C CYS A 364 -21.04 -1.42 7.52
N THR A 365 -20.22 -0.46 7.07
CA THR A 365 -20.44 0.28 5.81
C THR A 365 -19.85 -0.39 4.57
N THR A 366 -19.00 -1.41 4.74
CA THR A 366 -18.27 -2.07 3.64
C THR A 366 -18.59 -3.55 3.45
N VAL A 367 -19.49 -4.12 4.27
CA VAL A 367 -19.97 -5.51 4.13
C VAL A 367 -20.70 -5.69 2.80
N LYS A 368 -20.18 -6.57 1.92
CA LYS A 368 -20.99 -7.13 0.82
C LYS A 368 -21.95 -8.16 1.41
N ALA A 369 -23.20 -7.76 1.64
CA ALA A 369 -24.22 -8.66 2.14
C ALA A 369 -24.78 -9.51 0.99
N ASP A 370 -24.52 -10.81 1.01
CA ASP A 370 -25.13 -11.78 0.08
C ASP A 370 -26.65 -11.94 0.31
N SER A 371 -27.20 -11.39 1.41
CA SER A 371 -28.64 -11.41 1.74
C SER A 371 -29.02 -10.23 2.68
N PRO A 372 -30.21 -9.60 2.51
CA PRO A 372 -30.69 -8.52 3.38
C PRO A 372 -30.87 -8.93 4.85
N THR A 373 -31.09 -10.21 5.14
CA THR A 373 -31.22 -10.73 6.52
C THR A 373 -29.90 -10.71 7.30
N ILE A 374 -28.77 -10.93 6.62
CA ILE A 374 -27.43 -10.94 7.22
C ILE A 374 -26.98 -9.50 7.53
N SER A 375 -27.36 -8.56 6.66
CA SER A 375 -27.13 -7.13 6.90
C SER A 375 -27.85 -6.67 8.17
N ASP A 376 -29.15 -6.94 8.30
CA ASP A 376 -29.94 -6.52 9.48
C ASP A 376 -29.44 -7.15 10.80
N GLU A 377 -28.97 -8.40 10.74
CA GLU A 377 -28.34 -9.05 11.89
C GLU A 377 -27.01 -8.41 12.30
N VAL A 378 -26.17 -8.01 11.34
CA VAL A 378 -24.92 -7.27 11.57
C VAL A 378 -25.19 -5.90 12.23
N TYR A 379 -26.21 -5.17 11.76
CA TYR A 379 -26.62 -3.88 12.35
C TYR A 379 -27.11 -4.07 13.79
N ARG A 380 -28.00 -5.04 14.03
CA ARG A 380 -28.56 -5.33 15.36
C ARG A 380 -27.48 -5.74 16.37
N VAL A 381 -26.55 -6.60 15.97
CA VAL A 381 -25.46 -7.07 16.84
C VAL A 381 -24.47 -5.95 17.15
N THR A 382 -24.15 -5.08 16.19
CA THR A 382 -23.27 -3.92 16.40
C THR A 382 -23.92 -2.89 17.34
N LEU A 383 -25.24 -2.67 17.22
CA LEU A 383 -25.99 -1.84 18.17
C LEU A 383 -25.97 -2.41 19.59
N ASN A 384 -26.09 -3.74 19.73
CA ASN A 384 -25.98 -4.41 21.02
C ASN A 384 -24.57 -4.30 21.64
N VAL A 385 -23.52 -4.30 20.81
CA VAL A 385 -22.15 -4.01 21.28
C VAL A 385 -22.12 -2.59 21.84
N PHE A 386 -22.61 -1.58 21.12
CA PHE A 386 -22.60 -0.19 21.59
C PHE A 386 -23.40 0.02 22.89
N THR A 387 -24.55 -0.64 23.06
CA THR A 387 -25.29 -0.59 24.33
C THR A 387 -24.54 -1.27 25.47
N CYS A 388 -23.83 -2.38 25.20
CA CYS A 388 -23.00 -3.07 26.18
C CYS A 388 -21.74 -2.27 26.57
N LEU A 389 -21.15 -1.52 25.64
CA LEU A 389 -20.01 -0.65 25.94
C LEU A 389 -20.43 0.54 26.82
N LYS A 390 -21.66 1.06 26.66
CA LYS A 390 -22.22 2.10 27.55
C LYS A 390 -22.39 1.62 29.00
N THR A 391 -22.77 0.35 29.20
CA THR A 391 -22.97 -0.21 30.54
C THR A 391 -21.67 -0.62 31.25
N THR A 392 -20.52 -0.58 30.54
CA THR A 392 -19.22 -1.05 31.04
C THR A 392 -18.09 0.00 30.88
N PRO A 393 -18.22 1.20 31.48
CA PRO A 393 -17.28 2.31 31.28
C PRO A 393 -15.85 2.05 31.78
N GLN A 394 -15.65 1.07 32.66
CA GLN A 394 -14.36 0.83 33.34
C GLN A 394 -13.32 0.09 32.48
N LEU A 395 -13.74 -0.49 31.35
CA LEU A 395 -12.88 -1.22 30.42
C LEU A 395 -12.37 -0.35 29.26
N HIS A 396 -12.68 0.95 29.24
CA HIS A 396 -12.45 1.84 28.11
C HIS A 396 -11.41 2.93 28.43
N ASP A 397 -10.66 3.36 27.42
CA ASP A 397 -9.63 4.41 27.56
C ASP A 397 -10.21 5.84 27.67
N VAL A 398 -11.50 6.00 27.40
CA VAL A 398 -12.16 7.31 27.26
C VAL A 398 -13.05 7.61 28.47
N ALA A 399 -13.08 8.88 28.89
CA ALA A 399 -13.93 9.33 30.00
C ALA A 399 -15.42 9.04 29.72
N ILE A 400 -16.19 8.71 30.77
CA ILE A 400 -17.59 8.25 30.66
C ILE A 400 -18.45 9.18 29.79
N LYS A 401 -18.31 10.50 29.94
CA LYS A 401 -19.09 11.50 29.19
C LYS A 401 -18.76 11.49 27.70
N GLU A 402 -17.46 11.49 27.36
CA GLU A 402 -16.98 11.42 25.97
C GLU A 402 -17.35 10.09 25.30
N LEU A 403 -17.35 8.99 26.07
CA LEU A 403 -17.76 7.68 25.58
C LEU A 403 -19.26 7.64 25.23
N HIS A 404 -20.11 8.27 26.05
CA HIS A 404 -21.54 8.34 25.75
C HIS A 404 -21.81 9.21 24.52
N GLU A 405 -21.18 10.38 24.41
CA GLU A 405 -21.32 11.28 23.27
C GLU A 405 -20.82 10.66 21.94
N LEU A 406 -19.69 9.94 21.99
CA LEU A 406 -19.12 9.25 20.82
C LEU A 406 -19.97 8.05 20.40
N LEU A 407 -20.58 7.33 21.34
CA LEU A 407 -21.52 6.23 21.02
C LEU A 407 -22.88 6.75 20.55
N ASP A 408 -23.35 7.90 21.06
CA ASP A 408 -24.62 8.51 20.61
C ASP A 408 -24.51 9.08 19.18
N THR A 409 -23.40 9.76 18.87
CA THR A 409 -23.13 10.26 17.52
C THR A 409 -22.95 9.12 16.50
N THR A 410 -22.25 8.05 16.87
CA THR A 410 -22.00 6.91 15.96
C THR A 410 -23.23 6.02 15.80
N THR A 411 -24.08 5.86 16.81
CA THR A 411 -25.38 5.19 16.67
C THR A 411 -26.34 5.96 15.76
N HIS A 412 -26.30 7.29 15.76
CA HIS A 412 -27.05 8.11 14.81
C HIS A 412 -26.58 7.87 13.36
N ARG A 413 -25.26 7.91 13.13
CA ARG A 413 -24.67 7.66 11.80
C ARG A 413 -24.94 6.24 11.29
N LEU A 414 -24.96 5.26 12.19
CA LEU A 414 -25.27 3.86 11.84
C LEU A 414 -26.74 3.69 11.41
N ARG A 415 -27.68 4.41 12.06
CA ARG A 415 -29.11 4.43 11.68
C ARG A 415 -29.35 5.14 10.35
N GLU A 416 -28.66 6.25 10.09
CA GLU A 416 -28.68 6.94 8.78
C GLU A 416 -28.16 6.03 7.66
N ALA A 417 -27.06 5.31 7.89
CA ALA A 417 -26.51 4.38 6.92
C ALA A 417 -27.46 3.20 6.61
N GLN A 418 -28.19 2.69 7.62
CA GLN A 418 -29.20 1.65 7.44
C GLN A 418 -30.40 2.13 6.60
N LEU A 419 -30.86 3.37 6.81
CA LEU A 419 -31.94 3.98 6.03
C LEU A 419 -31.56 4.16 4.55
N ASN A 420 -30.36 4.69 4.30
CA ASN A 420 -29.85 4.91 2.93
C ASN A 420 -29.69 3.60 2.13
N MET A 421 -29.28 2.51 2.79
CA MET A 421 -29.21 1.16 2.17
C MET A 421 -30.60 0.56 1.89
N SER A 422 -31.61 0.89 2.70
CA SER A 422 -32.99 0.43 2.50
C SER A 422 -33.72 1.18 1.37
N ASP A 423 -33.41 2.46 1.14
CA ASP A 423 -33.97 3.25 0.04
C ASP A 423 -33.30 2.93 -1.32
N GLY A 424 -31.99 2.62 -1.34
CA GLY A 424 -31.30 2.19 -2.56
C GLY A 424 -31.80 0.86 -3.13
N ASN A 425 -32.29 -0.06 -2.29
CA ASN A 425 -32.89 -1.33 -2.70
C ASN A 425 -34.38 -1.22 -3.14
N ARG A 426 -35.01 -0.04 -3.01
CA ARG A 426 -36.36 0.23 -3.52
C ARG A 426 -36.36 0.89 -4.91
N LEU A 427 -35.20 1.36 -5.38
CA LEU A 427 -35.01 2.08 -6.65
C LEU A 427 -34.31 1.25 -7.75
N ASN A 428 -33.91 0.00 -7.43
CA ASN A 428 -33.57 -1.06 -8.39
C ASN A 428 -34.65 -2.14 -8.32
#